data_AF-A0A7G9RP32-F1
#
_entry.id   AF-A0A7G9RP32-F1
#
_cell.length_a   1.000
_cell.length_b   1.000
_cell.length_c   1.000
_cell.angle_alpha   90.00
_cell.angle_beta   90.00
_cell.angle_gamma   90.00
#
_symmetry.space_group_name_H-M   'P 1'
#
loop_
_entity.id
_entity.type
_entity.pdbx_description
1 polymer ?
#
loop_
_entity_poly.entity_id
_entity_poly.type
_entity_poly.pdbx_seq_one_letter_code
_entity_poly.pdbx_strand_id
1 'polypeptide(L)'
;MQKTMELWAKAQEIKSPAQWAREFNVTPEAFYVAKRQGRLSPILAGNVAIELGENPEHWMAIAALEAEKESPLVARLQRAVNSWRRL
;
A
#
# COMPACT_ATOMS: atom_id res chain seq x y z
N MET A 1 -7.60 6.72 -8.37
CA MET A 1 -7.39 5.69 -7.33
C MET A 1 -6.24 6.21 -6.47
N GLN A 2 -6.38 6.13 -5.14
CA GLN A 2 -5.25 6.44 -4.24
C GLN A 2 -4.06 5.53 -4.57
N LYS A 3 -2.85 5.98 -4.24
CA LYS A 3 -1.63 5.18 -4.48
C LYS A 3 -0.99 4.72 -3.19
N THR A 4 -0.42 3.52 -3.16
CA THR A 4 0.24 3.00 -1.93
C THR A 4 1.44 3.84 -1.51
N MET A 5 2.06 4.57 -2.45
CA MET A 5 3.12 5.53 -2.11
C MET A 5 2.60 6.76 -1.37
N GLU A 6 1.32 7.12 -1.52
CA GLU A 6 0.68 8.17 -0.71
C GLU A 6 0.47 7.68 0.73
N LEU A 7 0.03 6.42 0.90
CA LEU A 7 -0.02 5.77 2.22
C LEU A 7 1.37 5.74 2.87
N TRP A 8 2.39 5.36 2.09
CA TRP A 8 3.76 5.33 2.57
C TRP A 8 4.27 6.71 2.97
N ALA A 9 3.98 7.75 2.19
CA ALA A 9 4.37 9.11 2.53
C ALA A 9 3.80 9.54 3.89
N LYS A 10 2.52 9.25 4.17
CA LYS A 10 1.92 9.50 5.50
C LYS A 10 2.62 8.72 6.61
N ALA A 11 2.94 7.45 6.38
CA ALA A 11 3.64 6.63 7.35
C ALA A 11 5.02 7.22 7.72
N GLN A 12 5.71 7.80 6.74
CA GLN A 12 7.02 8.42 6.94
C GLN A 12 6.98 9.72 7.77
N GLU A 13 5.83 10.36 7.91
CA GLU A 13 5.65 11.53 8.80
C GLU A 13 5.66 11.12 10.28
N ILE A 14 5.33 9.86 10.59
CA ILE A 14 5.22 9.34 11.97
C ILE A 14 6.52 8.70 12.42
N LYS A 15 7.11 7.83 11.57
CA LYS A 15 8.31 7.05 11.89
C LYS A 15 9.23 6.99 10.69
N SER A 16 10.53 6.90 10.95
CA SER A 16 11.51 6.67 9.89
C SER A 16 11.33 5.27 9.27
N PRO A 17 11.76 5.05 8.00
CA PRO A 17 11.71 3.73 7.37
C PRO A 17 12.42 2.63 8.16
N ALA A 18 13.49 2.97 8.89
CA ALA A 18 14.22 2.02 9.72
C ALA A 18 13.42 1.60 10.96
N GLN A 19 12.64 2.51 11.55
CA GLN A 19 11.75 2.19 12.67
C GLN A 19 10.61 1.27 12.20
N TRP A 20 9.97 1.59 11.07
CA TRP A 20 8.96 0.73 10.45
C TRP A 20 9.49 -0.68 10.15
N ALA A 21 10.71 -0.79 9.60
CA ALA A 21 11.33 -2.08 9.31
C ALA A 21 11.54 -2.92 10.57
N ARG A 22 12.02 -2.30 11.67
CA ARG A 22 12.18 -2.99 12.96
C ARG A 22 10.84 -3.46 13.53
N GLU A 23 9.83 -2.60 13.47
CA GLU A 23 8.50 -2.88 14.03
C GLU A 23 7.80 -4.02 13.29
N PHE A 24 7.89 -4.05 11.96
CA PHE A 24 7.34 -5.15 11.16
C PHE A 24 8.25 -6.37 11.09
N ASN A 25 9.40 -6.35 11.77
CA ASN A 25 10.40 -7.41 11.74
C ASN A 25 10.79 -7.81 10.30
N VAL A 26 11.00 -6.80 9.44
CA VAL A 26 11.48 -6.96 8.05
C VAL A 26 12.79 -6.24 7.86
N THR A 27 13.51 -6.57 6.79
CA THR A 27 14.72 -5.82 6.45
C THR A 27 14.35 -4.46 5.84
N PRO A 28 15.15 -3.39 6.07
CA PRO A 28 14.90 -2.07 5.47
C PRO A 28 14.81 -2.09 3.92
N GLU A 29 15.46 -3.07 3.28
CA GLU A 29 15.42 -3.28 1.84
C GLU A 29 14.01 -3.51 1.32
N ALA A 30 13.08 -4.04 2.14
CA ALA A 30 11.68 -4.21 1.74
C ALA A 30 11.04 -2.87 1.33
N PHE A 31 11.32 -1.80 2.08
CA PHE A 31 10.84 -0.44 1.77
C PHE A 31 11.65 0.23 0.67
N TYR A 32 12.95 -0.07 0.56
CA TYR A 32 13.77 0.43 -0.56
C TYR A 32 13.29 -0.12 -1.90
N VAL A 33 13.03 -1.43 -1.97
CA VAL A 33 12.48 -2.10 -3.15
C VAL A 33 11.12 -1.52 -3.50
N ALA A 34 10.24 -1.32 -2.51
CA ALA A 34 8.94 -0.70 -2.73
C ALA A 34 9.04 0.71 -3.32
N LYS A 35 9.92 1.56 -2.77
CA LYS A 35 10.18 2.91 -3.30
C LYS A 35 10.70 2.86 -4.74
N ARG A 36 11.62 1.94 -5.03
CA ARG A 36 12.16 1.75 -6.40
C ARG A 36 11.08 1.27 -7.37
N GLN A 37 10.16 0.42 -6.93
CA GLN A 37 9.02 -0.05 -7.73
C GLN A 37 7.90 0.99 -7.87
N GLY A 38 7.92 2.05 -7.05
CA GLY A 38 6.86 3.06 -7.02
C GLY A 38 5.55 2.56 -6.40
N ARG A 39 5.60 1.46 -5.62
CA ARG A 39 4.45 0.87 -4.92
C ARG A 39 4.89 -0.02 -3.76
N LEU A 40 4.06 -0.10 -2.73
CA LEU A 40 4.19 -1.12 -1.68
C LEU A 40 3.76 -2.50 -2.21
N SER A 41 4.20 -3.57 -1.57
CA SER A 41 3.55 -4.88 -1.73
C SER A 41 2.20 -4.88 -0.99
N PRO A 42 1.25 -5.77 -1.34
CA PRO A 42 -0.01 -5.87 -0.60
C PRO A 42 0.19 -6.07 0.90
N ILE A 43 1.14 -6.92 1.30
CA ILE A 43 1.43 -7.19 2.71
C ILE A 43 1.96 -5.95 3.44
N LEU A 44 2.88 -5.19 2.82
CA LEU A 44 3.37 -3.96 3.42
C LEU A 44 2.28 -2.89 3.50
N ALA A 45 1.46 -2.74 2.44
CA ALA A 45 0.38 -1.76 2.41
C ALA A 45 -0.67 -2.04 3.50
N GLY A 46 -1.07 -3.30 3.69
CA GLY A 46 -2.02 -3.69 4.73
C GLY A 46 -1.52 -3.40 6.14
N ASN A 47 -0.27 -3.77 6.46
CA ASN A 47 0.29 -3.52 7.80
C ASN A 47 0.50 -2.04 8.07
N VAL A 48 0.99 -1.27 7.10
CA VAL A 48 1.09 0.20 7.23
C VAL A 48 -0.31 0.80 7.45
N ALA A 49 -1.33 0.32 6.74
CA ALA A 49 -2.69 0.81 6.91
C ALA A 49 -3.24 0.54 8.32
N ILE A 50 -3.00 -0.65 8.90
CA ILE A 50 -3.40 -0.97 10.28
C ILE A 50 -2.82 0.07 11.25
N GLU A 51 -1.52 0.35 11.14
CA GLU A 51 -0.82 1.28 12.04
C GLU A 51 -1.26 2.73 11.87
N LEU A 52 -1.77 3.09 10.68
CA LEU A 52 -2.35 4.40 10.40
C LEU A 52 -3.85 4.50 10.73
N GLY A 53 -4.47 3.42 11.22
CA GLY A 53 -5.92 3.35 11.44
C GLY A 53 -6.74 3.41 10.15
N GLU A 54 -6.13 3.06 9.01
CA GLU A 54 -6.79 2.94 7.71
C GLU A 54 -7.27 1.49 7.45
N ASN A 55 -8.10 1.26 6.42
CA ASN A 55 -8.61 -0.08 6.11
C ASN A 55 -7.53 -0.93 5.40
N PRO A 56 -7.05 -2.04 5.99
CA PRO A 56 -5.99 -2.86 5.40
C PRO A 56 -6.41 -3.57 4.10
N GLU A 57 -7.64 -4.09 4.01
CA GLU A 57 -8.12 -4.82 2.83
C GLU A 57 -8.16 -3.92 1.60
N HIS A 58 -8.62 -2.67 1.79
CA HIS A 58 -8.63 -1.65 0.75
C HIS A 58 -7.22 -1.35 0.23
N TRP A 59 -6.26 -1.16 1.13
CA TRP A 59 -4.88 -0.86 0.75
C TRP A 59 -4.13 -2.05 0.15
N MET A 60 -4.43 -3.27 0.60
CA MET A 60 -3.96 -4.50 -0.04
C MET A 60 -4.46 -4.61 -1.48
N ALA A 61 -5.74 -4.29 -1.72
CA ALA A 61 -6.33 -4.34 -3.06
C ALA A 61 -5.75 -3.26 -3.98
N ILE A 62 -5.54 -2.03 -3.50
CA ILE A 62 -4.85 -0.99 -4.26
C ILE A 62 -3.44 -1.46 -4.64
N ALA A 63 -2.67 -1.98 -3.69
CA ALA A 63 -1.31 -2.47 -3.94
C ALA A 63 -1.27 -3.59 -5.00
N ALA A 64 -2.23 -4.50 -4.95
CA ALA A 64 -2.35 -5.57 -5.94
C ALA A 64 -2.61 -4.99 -7.33
N LEU A 65 -3.55 -4.04 -7.46
CA LEU A 65 -3.87 -3.41 -8.74
C LEU A 65 -2.73 -2.55 -9.32
N GLU A 66 -1.87 -1.97 -8.47
CA GLU A 66 -0.68 -1.23 -8.91
C GLU A 66 0.41 -2.13 -9.51
N ALA A 67 0.43 -3.42 -9.19
CA ALA A 67 1.39 -4.37 -9.72
C ALA A 67 0.98 -4.95 -11.09
N GLU A 68 -0.29 -4.82 -11.46
CA GLU A 68 -0.86 -5.42 -12.65
C GLU A 68 -0.61 -4.59 -13.91
N LYS A 69 -0.51 -5.27 -15.05
CA LYS A 69 -0.46 -4.60 -16.35
C LYS A 69 -1.81 -3.97 -16.67
N GLU A 70 -1.78 -2.82 -17.34
CA GLU A 70 -3.00 -2.17 -17.78
C GLU A 70 -3.85 -3.09 -18.65
N SER A 71 -5.13 -3.23 -18.27
CA SER A 71 -6.10 -4.02 -19.00
C SER A 71 -7.52 -3.55 -18.68
N PRO A 72 -8.52 -3.89 -19.52
CA PRO A 72 -9.92 -3.60 -19.21
C PRO A 72 -10.39 -4.21 -17.88
N LEU A 73 -9.84 -5.36 -17.47
CA LEU A 73 -10.18 -6.01 -16.20
C LEU A 73 -9.61 -5.24 -15.00
N VAL A 74 -8.38 -4.73 -15.11
CA VAL A 74 -7.78 -3.86 -14.10
C VAL A 74 -8.58 -2.56 -13.97
N ALA A 75 -8.94 -1.92 -15.09
CA ALA A 75 -9.78 -0.72 -15.07
C ALA A 75 -11.18 -0.96 -14.46
N ARG A 76 -11.73 -2.18 -14.60
CA ARG A 76 -12.97 -2.57 -13.91
C ARG A 76 -12.77 -2.66 -12.39
N LEU A 77 -11.72 -3.33 -11.94
CA LEU A 77 -11.43 -3.50 -10.52
C LEU A 77 -11.03 -2.18 -9.83
N GLN A 78 -10.27 -1.31 -10.51
CA GLN A 78 -9.94 0.03 -10.01
C GLN A 78 -11.20 0.86 -9.71
N ARG A 79 -12.25 0.73 -10.52
CA ARG A 79 -13.55 1.38 -10.27
C ARG A 79 -14.25 0.79 -9.04
N ALA A 80 -14.19 -0.53 -8.88
CA ALA A 80 -14.81 -1.23 -7.74
C ALA A 80 -14.10 -0.90 -6.41
N VAL A 81 -12.76 -0.85 -6.39
CA VAL A 81 -11.97 -0.54 -5.17
C VAL A 81 -12.33 0.84 -4.60
N ASN A 82 -12.59 1.84 -5.45
CA ASN A 82 -12.99 3.17 -4.98
C ASN A 82 -14.39 3.19 -4.35
N SER A 83 -15.21 2.15 -4.56
CA SER A 83 -16.58 2.05 -4.05
C SER A 83 -16.71 1.29 -2.73
N TRP A 84 -15.61 0.75 -2.19
CA TRP A 84 -15.58 -0.09 -0.98
C TRP A 84 -16.19 0.60 0.25
N ARG A 85 -16.20 1.94 0.32
CA ARG A 85 -16.74 2.72 1.44
C ARG A 85 -18.28 2.82 1.52
N ARG A 86 -19.04 1.87 0.99
CA ARG A 86 -20.53 1.97 0.94
C ARG A 86 -21.30 0.90 1.70
N LEU A 87 -20.68 0.17 2.62
CA LEU A 87 -21.37 -0.79 3.49
C LEU A 87 -20.93 -0.61 4.94
#